data_AF-A0A0A0LPY5-F1
#
_entry.id   AF-A0A0A0LPY5-F1
#
_cell.length_a   1.000
_cell.length_b   1.000
_cell.length_c   1.000
_cell.angle_alpha   90.00
_cell.angle_beta   90.00
_cell.angle_gamma   90.00
#
_symmetry.space_group_name_H-M   'P 1'
#
loop_
_entity.id
_entity.type
_entity.pdbx_description
1 polymer ?
#
loop_
_entity_poly.entity_id
_entity_poly.type
_entity_poly.pdbx_seq_one_letter_code
_entity_poly.pdbx_strand_id
1 'polypeptide(L)'
;MDVNSSKDMGGDDMLISAAIGSIEVPEASPDSLKNTPSNIAKLEDVIEHCVGRQKYLAQTRSPSDGGDVRWYFCKVPLLGNELAASVPKTEIVGKGDYFRFGMRDSLAIEASFLQREEELLSIWWKEYAECSEGPKERAGSSLRPDKQRNESTSDVAKLVNLYDVEEERVGVPVKGGLYEVDLVKRHCFPVYWNAENRRVMRGHWFARKGGLDWLPLREDVAEQLEIAYRSRVWRRRTFQPSGLFASRVDLQGFTPGLHALFTGEDDTWEAWLNVDASGFSSVISLGGNGIKLRRGYSPSNSPKPTQDDLRQQREEEMDDYCSQVPVRHLVFMVHGIGQRLEKSNLVDDVGNFRLITSSLGERHLTLHQRSTQRVLFIPCQWRKGLKLSGEAAVEKITLDGVKGLRVMLGATAHDVLYYMSPIYCQDIINSVVHGLFRLLTFILSILVLPY
;
A
#
# COMPACT_ATOMS: atom_id res chain seq x y z
N MET A 1 61.46 41.63 3.78
CA MET A 1 62.04 42.33 4.93
C MET A 1 60.88 42.76 5.79
N ASP A 2 60.17 41.82 6.42
CA ASP A 2 60.52 41.16 7.70
C ASP A 2 60.54 42.19 8.84
N VAL A 3 59.87 42.06 9.99
CA VAL A 3 59.27 40.89 10.66
C VAL A 3 58.52 41.39 11.92
N ASN A 4 57.42 40.70 12.30
CA ASN A 4 56.81 40.56 13.66
C ASN A 4 56.29 41.79 14.42
N SER A 5 55.31 41.72 15.32
CA SER A 5 54.38 40.70 15.84
C SER A 5 53.52 41.44 16.87
N SER A 6 52.23 41.11 16.98
CA SER A 6 51.56 40.69 18.22
C SER A 6 50.06 40.96 18.15
N LYS A 7 49.33 39.86 18.32
CA LYS A 7 47.88 39.68 18.36
C LYS A 7 47.25 40.39 19.56
N ASP A 8 46.08 40.97 19.33
CA ASP A 8 45.09 41.24 20.37
C ASP A 8 43.84 40.38 20.10
N MET A 9 43.16 40.02 21.19
CA MET A 9 42.15 38.98 21.29
C MET A 9 40.75 39.48 20.89
N GLY A 10 39.98 38.61 20.23
CA GLY A 10 38.55 38.79 19.98
C GLY A 10 37.97 37.45 19.54
N GLY A 11 36.99 36.94 20.29
CA GLY A 11 36.55 35.54 20.27
C GLY A 11 35.84 35.11 19.00
N ASP A 12 35.97 33.82 18.70
CA ASP A 12 35.13 33.09 17.77
C ASP A 12 34.45 31.95 18.53
N ASP A 13 33.12 32.04 18.62
CA ASP A 13 32.23 30.99 19.07
C ASP A 13 32.31 29.82 18.10
N MET A 14 33.09 28.81 18.46
CA MET A 14 33.14 27.55 17.72
C MET A 14 31.96 26.68 18.14
N LEU A 15 30.79 26.93 17.54
CA LEU A 15 29.67 25.99 17.51
C LEU A 15 30.12 24.71 16.80
N ILE A 16 30.39 23.67 17.58
CA ILE A 16 30.60 22.30 17.10
C ILE A 16 29.25 21.82 16.56
N SER A 17 29.02 22.05 15.26
CA SER A 17 27.97 21.37 14.50
C SER A 17 28.38 19.91 14.33
N ALA A 18 27.93 19.06 15.26
CA ALA A 18 28.00 17.62 15.09
C ALA A 18 27.23 17.26 13.81
N ALA A 19 27.95 16.71 12.83
CA ALA A 19 27.38 16.17 11.62
C ALA A 19 26.43 15.02 11.98
N ILE A 20 25.12 15.30 11.97
CA ILE A 20 24.09 14.27 11.88
C ILE A 20 24.17 13.80 10.43
N GLY A 21 24.86 12.68 10.20
CA GLY A 21 24.83 12.01 8.91
C GLY A 21 23.39 11.61 8.61
N SER A 22 22.76 12.29 7.66
CA SER A 22 21.56 11.79 7.00
C SER A 22 21.94 10.48 6.32
N ILE A 23 21.41 9.36 6.83
CA ILE A 23 21.44 8.09 6.11
C ILE A 23 20.47 8.26 4.94
N GLU A 24 20.97 8.79 3.84
CA GLU A 24 20.23 8.85 2.60
C GLU A 24 19.94 7.41 2.14
N VAL A 25 18.67 7.12 1.87
CA VAL A 25 18.32 5.90 1.13
C VAL A 25 19.06 6.03 -0.22
N PRO A 26 19.93 5.06 -0.59
CA PRO A 26 20.69 5.17 -1.82
C PRO A 26 19.75 5.41 -3.00
N GLU A 27 20.11 6.33 -3.90
CA GLU A 27 19.39 6.55 -5.16
C GLU A 27 19.06 5.20 -5.82
N ALA A 28 17.81 5.06 -6.23
CA ALA A 28 17.27 3.79 -6.70
C ALA A 28 17.87 3.39 -8.06
N SER A 29 19.07 2.79 -8.04
CA SER A 29 19.64 2.16 -9.23
C SER A 29 18.86 0.89 -9.57
N PRO A 30 18.78 0.48 -10.86
CA PRO A 30 18.09 -0.75 -11.26
C PRO A 30 18.59 -2.00 -10.50
N ASP A 31 19.87 -2.02 -10.15
CA ASP A 31 20.47 -3.11 -9.36
C ASP A 31 20.01 -3.11 -7.90
N SER A 32 19.75 -1.95 -7.30
CA SER A 32 19.25 -1.84 -5.92
C SER A 32 17.80 -2.34 -5.75
N LEU A 33 17.03 -2.38 -6.84
CA LEU A 33 15.66 -2.88 -6.87
C LEU A 33 15.56 -4.41 -6.96
N LYS A 34 16.67 -5.10 -7.27
CA LYS A 34 16.71 -6.56 -7.38
C LYS A 34 16.56 -7.19 -6.00
N ASN A 35 15.73 -8.23 -5.88
CA ASN A 35 15.61 -9.01 -4.65
C ASN A 35 16.80 -9.98 -4.52
N THR A 36 17.97 -9.45 -4.16
CA THR A 36 19.20 -10.21 -3.91
C THR A 36 19.52 -10.23 -2.42
N PRO A 37 20.19 -11.28 -1.90
CA PRO A 37 20.63 -11.31 -0.50
C PRO A 37 21.47 -10.10 -0.09
N SER A 38 22.30 -9.56 -0.99
CA SER A 38 23.11 -8.36 -0.72
C SER A 38 22.26 -7.11 -0.55
N ASN A 39 21.22 -6.92 -1.39
CA ASN A 39 20.33 -5.77 -1.27
C ASN A 39 19.42 -5.86 -0.04
N ILE A 40 18.95 -7.07 0.30
CA ILE A 40 18.24 -7.32 1.56
C ILE A 40 19.12 -6.93 2.75
N ALA A 41 20.35 -7.43 2.83
CA ALA A 41 21.27 -7.16 3.93
C ALA A 41 21.59 -5.65 4.07
N LYS A 42 21.72 -4.93 2.95
CA LYS A 42 21.89 -3.46 2.97
C LYS A 42 20.67 -2.75 3.59
N LEU A 43 19.46 -3.17 3.25
CA LEU A 43 18.25 -2.58 3.82
C LEU A 43 18.08 -2.94 5.30
N GLU A 44 18.42 -4.16 5.70
CA GLU A 44 18.46 -4.57 7.11
C GLU A 44 19.44 -3.72 7.90
N ASP A 45 20.64 -3.47 7.36
CA ASP A 45 21.65 -2.59 7.96
C ASP A 45 21.16 -1.14 8.10
N VAL A 46 20.51 -0.59 7.07
CA VAL A 46 19.89 0.75 7.13
C VAL A 46 18.82 0.82 8.22
N ILE A 47 17.99 -0.22 8.36
CA ILE A 47 16.96 -0.29 9.41
C ILE A 47 17.60 -0.36 10.79
N GLU A 48 18.61 -1.20 11.00
CA GLU A 48 19.26 -1.36 12.30
C GLU A 48 19.93 -0.07 12.79
N HIS A 49 20.46 0.76 11.88
CA HIS A 49 21.03 2.07 12.20
C HIS A 49 19.99 3.20 12.30
N CYS A 50 18.71 2.94 12.00
CA CYS A 50 17.67 3.95 12.08
C CYS A 50 17.26 4.23 13.54
N VAL A 51 17.13 5.50 13.92
CA VAL A 51 16.69 5.87 15.28
C VAL A 51 15.30 5.30 15.60
N GLY A 52 14.38 5.31 14.62
CA GLY A 52 13.05 4.73 14.76
C GLY A 52 13.07 3.23 15.10
N ARG A 53 14.10 2.49 14.68
CA ARG A 53 14.22 1.04 14.97
C ARG A 53 14.32 0.75 16.46
N GLN A 54 14.91 1.65 17.25
CA GLN A 54 15.03 1.48 18.71
C GLN A 54 13.66 1.32 19.39
N LYS A 55 12.59 1.90 18.82
CA LYS A 55 11.22 1.72 19.32
C LYS A 55 10.75 0.27 19.24
N TYR A 56 11.25 -0.48 18.27
CA TYR A 56 10.72 -1.79 17.89
C TYR A 56 11.60 -2.98 18.28
N LEU A 57 12.71 -2.77 18.99
CA LEU A 57 13.53 -3.85 19.50
C LEU A 57 12.77 -4.71 20.51
N ALA A 58 12.99 -6.02 20.45
CA ALA A 58 12.45 -6.95 21.44
C ALA A 58 13.03 -6.63 22.83
N GLN A 59 12.14 -6.57 23.82
CA GLN A 59 12.46 -6.22 25.21
C GLN A 59 12.34 -7.43 26.14
N THR A 60 11.87 -8.57 25.63
CA THR A 60 11.56 -9.76 26.42
C THR A 60 12.14 -11.01 25.78
N ARG A 61 12.14 -12.13 26.51
CA ARG A 61 12.54 -13.44 25.99
C ARG A 61 11.34 -14.27 25.55
N SER A 62 10.18 -13.66 25.38
CA SER A 62 8.98 -14.37 24.95
C SER A 62 9.17 -14.90 23.52
N PRO A 63 8.77 -16.16 23.24
CA PRO A 63 8.70 -16.66 21.86
C PRO A 63 7.77 -15.85 20.95
N SER A 64 6.86 -15.06 21.53
CA SER A 64 5.92 -14.20 20.81
C SER A 64 6.44 -12.78 20.61
N ASP A 65 7.67 -12.47 21.04
CA ASP A 65 8.30 -11.16 20.95
C ASP A 65 9.32 -11.10 19.80
N GLY A 66 8.80 -11.11 18.56
CA GLY A 66 9.61 -10.97 17.34
C GLY A 66 9.76 -9.52 16.90
N GLY A 67 10.83 -9.24 16.14
CA GLY A 67 11.12 -7.92 15.57
C GLY A 67 10.80 -7.77 14.08
N ASP A 68 10.29 -8.83 13.43
CA ASP A 68 10.09 -8.89 11.98
C ASP A 68 8.83 -8.13 11.56
N VAL A 69 8.98 -6.99 10.89
CA VAL A 69 7.86 -6.23 10.32
C VAL A 69 7.63 -6.67 8.87
N ARG A 70 6.37 -6.75 8.44
CA ARG A 70 6.00 -7.02 7.06
C ARG A 70 4.99 -6.01 6.55
N TRP A 71 5.16 -5.59 5.31
CA TRP A 71 4.22 -4.68 4.65
C TRP A 71 3.27 -5.47 3.75
N TYR A 72 2.05 -4.98 3.67
CA TYR A 72 0.95 -5.62 2.94
C TYR A 72 0.27 -4.62 2.02
N PHE A 73 -0.28 -5.10 0.90
CA PHE A 73 -1.18 -4.33 0.05
C PHE A 73 -2.53 -5.04 -0.11
N CYS A 74 -3.60 -4.26 -0.17
CA CYS A 74 -4.95 -4.76 -0.34
C CYS A 74 -5.18 -5.26 -1.78
N LYS A 75 -5.83 -6.41 -1.90
CA LYS A 75 -6.26 -6.96 -3.18
C LYS A 75 -7.39 -6.14 -3.81
N VAL A 76 -8.24 -5.52 -3.00
CA VAL A 76 -9.32 -4.65 -3.47
C VAL A 76 -8.73 -3.25 -3.68
N PRO A 77 -8.84 -2.67 -4.88
CA PRO A 77 -8.44 -1.29 -5.10
C PRO A 77 -9.33 -0.31 -4.32
N LEU A 78 -8.78 0.86 -4.01
CA LEU A 78 -9.51 1.97 -3.39
C LEU A 78 -10.39 2.64 -4.44
N LEU A 79 -11.66 2.88 -4.09
CA LEU A 79 -12.61 3.53 -4.99
C LEU A 79 -12.53 5.05 -4.85
N GLY A 80 -12.11 5.75 -5.91
CA GLY A 80 -12.18 7.22 -5.98
C GLY A 80 -11.51 7.94 -4.80
N ASN A 81 -12.30 8.63 -3.98
CA ASN A 81 -11.85 9.41 -2.81
C ASN A 81 -11.83 8.60 -1.50
N GLU A 82 -11.87 7.26 -1.57
CA GLU A 82 -11.72 6.42 -0.38
C GLU A 82 -10.34 6.65 0.26
N LEU A 83 -10.34 6.95 1.56
CA LEU A 83 -9.14 7.17 2.33
C LEU A 83 -8.43 5.83 2.63
N ALA A 84 -7.11 5.81 2.65
CA ALA A 84 -6.38 4.59 2.98
C ALA A 84 -6.61 4.18 4.44
N ALA A 85 -6.91 5.13 5.33
CA ALA A 85 -7.24 4.85 6.72
C ALA A 85 -8.66 4.28 6.93
N SER A 86 -9.54 4.25 5.92
CA SER A 86 -10.89 3.64 6.04
C SER A 86 -10.84 2.10 5.99
N VAL A 87 -10.11 1.53 6.92
CA VAL A 87 -9.84 0.10 7.05
C VAL A 87 -11.10 -0.72 7.35
N PRO A 88 -11.15 -2.01 6.96
CA PRO A 88 -12.28 -2.87 7.25
C PRO A 88 -12.60 -2.93 8.76
N LYS A 89 -13.88 -3.10 9.09
CA LYS A 89 -14.33 -3.15 10.50
C LYS A 89 -13.75 -4.31 11.30
N THR A 90 -13.29 -5.37 10.63
CA THR A 90 -12.64 -6.53 11.26
C THR A 90 -11.22 -6.18 11.73
N GLU A 91 -10.90 -6.50 12.97
CA GLU A 91 -9.62 -6.18 13.64
C GLU A 91 -8.45 -7.04 13.13
N ILE A 92 -8.76 -8.25 12.70
CA ILE A 92 -7.80 -9.16 12.08
C ILE A 92 -8.08 -9.12 10.60
N VAL A 93 -7.04 -8.79 9.83
CA VAL A 93 -7.15 -8.76 8.38
C VAL A 93 -7.51 -10.15 7.86
N GLY A 94 -8.54 -10.21 7.00
CA GLY A 94 -9.03 -11.47 6.45
C GLY A 94 -7.96 -12.17 5.61
N LYS A 95 -7.91 -13.49 5.71
CA LYS A 95 -7.02 -14.31 4.87
C LYS A 95 -7.43 -14.11 3.40
N GLY A 96 -6.47 -13.70 2.57
CA GLY A 96 -6.67 -13.47 1.13
C GLY A 96 -7.14 -12.07 0.72
N ASP A 97 -7.43 -11.19 1.68
CA ASP A 97 -7.79 -9.78 1.41
C ASP A 97 -6.56 -8.92 1.12
N TYR A 98 -5.43 -9.29 1.72
CA TYR A 98 -4.14 -8.59 1.60
C TYR A 98 -3.06 -9.56 1.18
N PHE A 99 -2.14 -9.05 0.36
CA PHE A 99 -0.93 -9.73 -0.01
C PHE A 99 0.27 -9.08 0.66
N ARG A 100 1.20 -9.89 1.14
CA ARG A 100 2.49 -9.41 1.65
C ARG A 100 3.38 -9.00 0.47
N PHE A 101 4.12 -7.90 0.62
CA PHE A 101 5.20 -7.55 -0.30
C PHE A 101 6.38 -8.54 -0.16
N GLY A 102 7.19 -8.68 -1.22
CA GLY A 102 8.46 -9.41 -1.13
C GLY A 102 9.36 -8.90 0.01
N MET A 103 10.36 -9.68 0.40
CA MET A 103 11.22 -9.34 1.54
C MET A 103 11.92 -7.99 1.35
N ARG A 104 12.60 -7.81 0.21
CA ARG A 104 13.30 -6.56 -0.13
C ARG A 104 12.34 -5.37 -0.12
N ASP A 105 11.17 -5.51 -0.72
CA ASP A 105 10.19 -4.42 -0.79
C ASP A 105 9.60 -4.08 0.57
N SER A 106 9.28 -5.08 1.39
CA SER A 106 8.87 -4.87 2.77
C SER A 106 9.93 -4.08 3.55
N LEU A 107 11.21 -4.43 3.39
CA LEU A 107 12.32 -3.72 4.04
C LEU A 107 12.52 -2.31 3.48
N ALA A 108 12.39 -2.11 2.17
CA ALA A 108 12.54 -0.78 1.56
C ALA A 108 11.45 0.18 2.05
N ILE A 109 10.20 -0.31 2.13
CA ILE A 109 9.09 0.46 2.69
C ILE A 109 9.34 0.74 4.18
N GLU A 110 9.76 -0.27 4.97
CA GLU A 110 10.02 -0.11 6.40
C GLU A 110 11.17 0.87 6.67
N ALA A 111 12.28 0.79 5.93
CA ALA A 111 13.41 1.71 6.05
C ALA A 111 12.97 3.16 5.82
N SER A 112 12.19 3.39 4.76
CA SER A 112 11.65 4.72 4.42
C SER A 112 10.60 5.19 5.44
N PHE A 113 9.83 4.26 6.00
CA PHE A 113 8.85 4.56 7.05
C PHE A 113 9.54 4.99 8.36
N LEU A 114 10.55 4.24 8.82
CA LEU A 114 11.24 4.51 10.09
C LEU A 114 11.99 5.85 10.09
N GLN A 115 12.46 6.32 8.93
CA GLN A 115 13.10 7.63 8.81
C GLN A 115 12.15 8.81 9.10
N ARG A 116 10.84 8.63 8.88
CA ARG A 116 9.81 9.67 9.06
C ARG A 116 8.62 9.16 9.88
N GLU A 117 8.88 8.27 10.83
CA GLU A 117 7.83 7.51 11.50
C GLU A 117 6.79 8.42 12.16
N GLU A 118 7.23 9.40 12.94
CA GLU A 118 6.34 10.29 13.70
C GLU A 118 5.43 11.11 12.77
N GLU A 119 6.01 11.66 11.70
CA GLU A 119 5.28 12.39 10.67
C GLU A 119 4.22 11.49 10.00
N LEU A 120 4.64 10.33 9.51
CA LEU A 120 3.76 9.41 8.77
C LEU A 120 2.64 8.85 9.65
N LEU A 121 2.92 8.51 10.91
CA LEU A 121 1.90 8.10 11.87
C LEU A 121 0.94 9.25 12.19
N SER A 122 1.43 10.48 12.35
CA SER A 122 0.57 11.64 12.63
C SER A 122 -0.43 11.90 11.50
N ILE A 123 0.02 11.80 10.24
CA ILE A 123 -0.83 11.97 9.06
C ILE A 123 -1.86 10.85 9.00
N TRP A 124 -1.43 9.60 9.20
CA TRP A 124 -2.31 8.45 9.19
C TRP A 124 -3.39 8.53 10.29
N TRP A 125 -3.03 8.89 11.52
CA TRP A 125 -3.99 9.06 12.61
C TRP A 125 -4.98 10.20 12.38
N LYS A 126 -4.53 11.28 11.74
CA LYS A 126 -5.42 12.37 11.33
C LYS A 126 -6.45 11.87 10.31
N GLU A 127 -6.01 11.17 9.27
CA GLU A 127 -6.90 10.58 8.26
C GLU A 127 -7.87 9.55 8.87
N TYR A 128 -7.37 8.72 9.79
CA TYR A 128 -8.20 7.76 10.51
C TYR A 128 -9.28 8.46 11.35
N ALA A 129 -8.93 9.55 12.04
CA ALA A 129 -9.89 10.34 12.81
C ALA A 129 -10.96 10.99 11.92
N GLU A 130 -10.60 11.46 10.72
CA GLU A 130 -11.54 12.05 9.75
C GLU A 130 -12.56 11.03 9.21
N CYS A 131 -12.17 9.76 9.06
CA CYS A 131 -13.06 8.69 8.60
C CYS A 131 -13.81 7.95 9.73
N SER A 132 -13.43 8.18 10.99
CA SER A 132 -14.04 7.52 12.14
C SER A 132 -15.34 8.21 12.56
N GLU A 133 -16.37 7.42 12.87
CA GLU A 133 -17.58 7.97 13.48
C GLU A 133 -17.29 8.35 14.94
N GLY A 134 -17.32 9.64 15.26
CA GLY A 134 -17.24 10.11 16.63
C GLY A 134 -18.43 9.65 17.49
N PRO A 135 -18.34 9.77 18.83
CA PRO A 135 -19.45 9.45 19.72
C PRO A 135 -20.69 10.26 19.33
N LYS A 136 -21.73 9.58 18.83
CA LYS A 136 -23.03 10.22 18.61
C LYS A 136 -23.62 10.53 19.98
N GLU A 137 -23.68 11.81 20.35
CA GLU A 137 -24.54 12.24 21.45
C GLU A 137 -25.93 11.65 21.20
N ARG A 138 -26.52 11.00 22.21
CA ARG A 138 -27.91 10.56 22.15
C ARG A 138 -28.81 11.80 22.19
N ALA A 139 -28.84 12.56 21.10
CA ALA A 139 -29.79 13.62 20.88
C ALA A 139 -31.08 13.00 20.37
N GLY A 140 -32.16 13.18 21.13
CA GLY A 140 -33.50 12.77 20.74
C GLY A 140 -33.92 13.39 19.41
N SER A 141 -34.71 12.63 18.66
CA SER A 141 -35.64 13.07 17.62
C SER A 141 -35.70 14.58 17.36
N SER A 142 -35.12 15.06 16.26
CA SER A 142 -35.89 15.71 15.16
C SER A 142 -34.98 16.41 14.13
N LEU A 143 -35.53 16.48 12.91
CA LEU A 143 -35.14 17.29 11.75
C LEU A 143 -34.02 16.73 10.84
N ARG A 144 -34.49 16.14 9.73
CA ARG A 144 -33.72 15.86 8.52
C ARG A 144 -33.23 17.19 7.91
N PRO A 145 -31.95 17.33 7.53
CA PRO A 145 -31.55 18.40 6.65
C PRO A 145 -31.77 17.98 5.20
N ASP A 146 -32.44 18.85 4.47
CA ASP A 146 -32.72 18.78 3.04
C ASP A 146 -31.41 18.89 2.24
N LYS A 147 -31.11 17.90 1.39
CA LYS A 147 -29.94 17.88 0.50
C LYS A 147 -30.40 18.25 -0.90
N GLN A 148 -30.62 19.55 -1.13
CA GLN A 148 -30.55 20.13 -2.46
C GLN A 148 -29.49 21.22 -2.48
N ARG A 149 -28.33 20.92 -3.07
CA ARG A 149 -27.42 21.95 -3.59
C ARG A 149 -26.46 21.40 -4.65
N ASN A 150 -26.85 21.62 -5.91
CA ASN A 150 -26.04 21.94 -7.09
C ASN A 150 -24.75 21.13 -7.34
N GLU A 151 -24.92 19.95 -7.93
CA GLU A 151 -23.91 19.30 -8.78
C GLU A 151 -24.06 19.83 -10.21
N SER A 152 -23.06 20.50 -10.77
CA SER A 152 -22.88 20.59 -12.24
C SER A 152 -21.61 21.34 -12.71
N THR A 153 -20.76 21.88 -11.84
CA THR A 153 -19.54 22.60 -12.31
C THR A 153 -18.24 22.20 -11.61
N SER A 154 -18.26 21.23 -10.67
CA SER A 154 -17.08 20.84 -9.86
C SER A 154 -16.22 19.73 -10.46
N ASP A 155 -16.81 18.86 -11.29
CA ASP A 155 -16.18 17.57 -11.59
C ASP A 155 -15.08 17.67 -12.66
N VAL A 156 -15.15 18.70 -13.51
CA VAL A 156 -14.11 18.98 -14.51
C VAL A 156 -12.88 19.60 -13.84
N ALA A 157 -13.05 20.49 -12.85
CA ALA A 157 -11.94 21.07 -12.09
C ALA A 157 -11.27 20.03 -11.17
N LYS A 158 -12.05 19.10 -10.60
CA LYS A 158 -11.51 17.96 -9.86
C LYS A 158 -10.70 17.02 -10.75
N LEU A 159 -11.17 16.74 -11.97
CA LEU A 159 -10.47 15.85 -12.89
C LEU A 159 -9.14 16.46 -13.36
N VAL A 160 -9.12 17.76 -13.68
CA VAL A 160 -7.89 18.46 -14.10
C VAL A 160 -6.88 18.56 -12.94
N ASN A 161 -7.33 18.88 -11.72
CA ASN A 161 -6.44 18.84 -10.54
C ASN A 161 -5.99 17.42 -10.17
N LEU A 162 -6.75 16.37 -10.48
CA LEU A 162 -6.32 14.98 -10.25
C LEU A 162 -5.12 14.62 -11.12
N TYR A 163 -5.08 15.11 -12.36
CA TYR A 163 -3.98 14.87 -13.30
C TYR A 163 -2.71 15.61 -12.91
N ASP A 164 -2.79 16.89 -12.49
CA ASP A 164 -1.62 17.65 -12.04
C ASP A 164 -1.04 17.12 -10.71
N VAL A 165 -1.86 16.54 -9.82
CA VAL A 165 -1.42 15.97 -8.52
C VAL A 165 -0.94 14.50 -8.65
N GLU A 166 -1.12 13.87 -9.81
CA GLU A 166 -0.54 12.54 -10.11
C GLU A 166 0.89 12.64 -10.63
N GLU A 167 1.30 13.73 -11.28
CA GLU A 167 2.62 13.89 -11.92
C GLU A 167 3.80 14.09 -10.93
N GLU A 168 3.56 14.40 -9.66
CA GLU A 168 4.62 14.65 -8.65
C GLU A 168 4.69 13.60 -7.52
N ARG A 169 3.96 12.48 -7.64
CA ARG A 169 3.98 11.45 -6.58
C ARG A 169 5.27 10.64 -6.63
N VAL A 170 6.17 10.90 -5.69
CA VAL A 170 7.37 10.10 -5.45
C VAL A 170 7.12 9.13 -4.30
N GLY A 171 7.15 7.84 -4.58
CA GLY A 171 7.00 6.77 -3.59
C GLY A 171 8.22 5.86 -3.47
N VAL A 172 8.10 4.86 -2.61
CA VAL A 172 9.12 3.79 -2.49
C VAL A 172 8.91 2.80 -3.63
N PRO A 173 9.92 2.54 -4.49
CA PRO A 173 9.77 1.60 -5.60
C PRO A 173 9.66 0.16 -5.11
N VAL A 174 8.65 -0.53 -5.62
CA VAL A 174 8.31 -1.92 -5.30
C VAL A 174 7.96 -2.69 -6.59
N LYS A 175 7.86 -4.01 -6.52
CA LYS A 175 7.51 -4.89 -7.64
C LYS A 175 8.44 -4.73 -8.83
N GLY A 176 9.75 -4.67 -8.55
CA GLY A 176 10.79 -4.42 -9.55
C GLY A 176 10.63 -3.07 -10.27
N GLY A 177 10.12 -2.05 -9.57
CA GLY A 177 9.92 -0.69 -10.10
C GLY A 177 8.67 -0.52 -10.96
N LEU A 178 7.74 -1.48 -10.95
CA LEU A 178 6.46 -1.39 -11.66
C LEU A 178 5.41 -0.59 -10.87
N TYR A 179 5.58 -0.54 -9.56
CA TYR A 179 4.69 0.13 -8.62
C TYR A 179 5.53 0.94 -7.64
N GLU A 180 4.90 1.95 -7.06
CA GLU A 180 5.46 2.73 -5.97
C GLU A 180 4.48 2.76 -4.80
N VAL A 181 5.04 2.88 -3.59
CA VAL A 181 4.29 3.07 -2.35
C VAL A 181 4.46 4.49 -1.86
N ASP A 182 3.37 5.26 -1.93
CA ASP A 182 3.23 6.54 -1.23
C ASP A 182 2.91 6.25 0.24
N LEU A 183 3.88 6.49 1.11
CA LEU A 183 3.76 6.28 2.56
C LEU A 183 2.86 7.32 3.25
N VAL A 184 2.74 8.53 2.68
CA VAL A 184 1.91 9.60 3.24
C VAL A 184 0.44 9.24 3.06
N LYS A 185 0.07 8.84 1.84
CA LYS A 185 -1.30 8.42 1.51
C LYS A 185 -1.57 6.94 1.77
N ARG A 186 -0.57 6.15 2.14
CA ARG A 186 -0.64 4.67 2.25
C ARG A 186 -1.23 4.00 1.00
N HIS A 187 -0.79 4.47 -0.17
CA HIS A 187 -1.22 3.98 -1.48
C HIS A 187 -0.10 3.26 -2.22
N CYS A 188 -0.40 2.10 -2.78
CA CYS A 188 0.41 1.45 -3.81
C CYS A 188 -0.22 1.71 -5.17
N PHE A 189 0.55 2.30 -6.08
CA PHE A 189 0.06 2.70 -7.40
C PHE A 189 1.04 2.29 -8.49
N PRO A 190 0.54 1.91 -9.68
CA PRO A 190 1.40 1.62 -10.83
C PRO A 190 2.13 2.86 -11.32
N VAL A 191 3.38 2.65 -11.73
CA VAL A 191 4.27 3.72 -12.22
C VAL A 191 3.93 4.04 -13.69
N TYR A 192 3.82 3.01 -14.54
CA TYR A 192 3.75 3.21 -16.00
C TYR A 192 2.35 3.24 -16.60
N TRP A 193 1.28 3.11 -15.82
CA TRP A 193 -0.08 3.14 -16.34
C TRP A 193 -1.06 3.61 -15.28
N ASN A 194 -2.18 4.21 -15.68
CA ASN A 194 -3.18 4.65 -14.73
C ASN A 194 -4.05 3.46 -14.32
N ALA A 195 -3.98 3.08 -13.04
CA ALA A 195 -4.92 2.15 -12.42
C ALA A 195 -5.31 2.67 -11.03
N GLU A 196 -6.31 2.03 -10.44
CA GLU A 196 -6.77 2.35 -9.09
C GLU A 196 -5.68 2.04 -8.05
N ASN A 197 -5.56 2.93 -7.07
CA ASN A 197 -4.61 2.79 -5.96
C ASN A 197 -5.02 1.60 -5.07
N ARG A 198 -4.05 0.98 -4.44
CA ARG A 198 -4.27 -0.10 -3.47
C ARG A 198 -3.84 0.37 -2.09
N ARG A 199 -4.65 0.10 -1.07
CA ARG A 199 -4.30 0.38 0.32
C ARG A 199 -3.05 -0.40 0.72
N VAL A 200 -2.13 0.25 1.42
CA VAL A 200 -0.93 -0.35 2.01
C VAL A 200 -1.05 -0.33 3.53
N MET A 201 -0.64 -1.42 4.18
CA MET A 201 -0.74 -1.61 5.63
C MET A 201 0.59 -2.11 6.20
N ARG A 202 0.96 -1.59 7.37
CA ARG A 202 2.12 -2.07 8.13
C ARG A 202 1.69 -3.18 9.10
N GLY A 203 2.29 -4.36 8.97
CA GLY A 203 2.04 -5.51 9.84
C GLY A 203 3.18 -5.71 10.84
N HIS A 204 2.96 -5.32 12.09
CA HIS A 204 3.92 -5.48 13.20
C HIS A 204 3.36 -6.22 14.42
N TRP A 205 2.03 -6.37 14.52
CA TRP A 205 1.35 -7.34 15.40
C TRP A 205 0.50 -8.30 14.59
N PHE A 206 0.45 -9.56 15.04
CA PHE A 206 -0.22 -10.65 14.34
C PHE A 206 -1.09 -11.47 15.28
N ALA A 207 -2.18 -12.00 14.73
CA ALA A 207 -3.14 -12.82 15.43
C ALA A 207 -3.30 -14.18 14.73
N ARG A 208 -3.41 -15.23 15.53
CA ARG A 208 -3.63 -16.58 15.04
C ARG A 208 -5.09 -16.98 15.15
N LYS A 209 -5.87 -16.64 14.12
CA LYS A 209 -7.33 -16.89 14.06
C LYS A 209 -7.63 -18.11 13.20
N GLY A 210 -8.26 -19.13 13.79
CA GLY A 210 -8.85 -20.25 13.04
C GLY A 210 -7.86 -21.16 12.28
N GLY A 211 -6.60 -21.23 12.71
CA GLY A 211 -5.57 -22.04 12.04
C GLY A 211 -4.19 -21.97 12.68
N LEU A 212 -3.15 -22.32 11.89
CA LEU A 212 -1.73 -22.20 12.26
C LEU A 212 -1.10 -20.87 11.82
N ASP A 213 -1.82 -20.10 11.01
CA ASP A 213 -1.28 -18.93 10.32
C ASP A 213 -1.37 -17.67 11.18
N TRP A 214 -0.37 -16.81 11.03
CA TRP A 214 -0.31 -15.50 11.66
C TRP A 214 -0.81 -14.44 10.67
N LEU A 215 -1.97 -13.86 10.96
CA LEU A 215 -2.59 -12.82 10.14
C LEU A 215 -2.29 -11.44 10.76
N PRO A 216 -1.99 -10.42 9.96
CA PRO A 216 -1.71 -9.09 10.48
C PRO A 216 -2.94 -8.50 11.16
N LEU A 217 -2.72 -7.83 12.29
CA LEU A 217 -3.73 -6.99 12.90
C LEU A 217 -3.88 -5.70 12.11
N ARG A 218 -5.08 -5.13 12.18
CA ARG A 218 -5.36 -3.78 11.69
C ARG A 218 -4.45 -2.78 12.41
N GLU A 219 -3.96 -1.80 11.67
CA GLU A 219 -2.87 -0.93 12.12
C GLU A 219 -3.22 -0.12 13.38
N ASP A 220 -4.47 0.32 13.55
CA ASP A 220 -4.96 1.02 14.75
C ASP A 220 -4.88 0.14 16.01
N VAL A 221 -5.22 -1.15 15.88
CA VAL A 221 -5.15 -2.12 16.98
C VAL A 221 -3.69 -2.47 17.27
N ALA A 222 -2.88 -2.63 16.22
CA ALA A 222 -1.46 -2.93 16.34
C ALA A 222 -0.69 -1.79 17.05
N GLU A 223 -0.94 -0.53 16.71
CA GLU A 223 -0.30 0.63 17.36
C GLU A 223 -0.69 0.73 18.84
N GLN A 224 -1.95 0.47 19.21
CA GLN A 224 -2.37 0.44 20.62
C GLN A 224 -1.67 -0.66 21.42
N LEU A 225 -1.51 -1.85 20.82
CA LEU A 225 -0.73 -2.93 21.42
C LEU A 225 0.75 -2.57 21.56
N GLU A 226 1.33 -1.88 20.57
CA GLU A 226 2.72 -1.44 20.62
C GLU A 226 2.94 -0.38 21.72
N ILE A 227 1.98 0.52 21.93
CA ILE A 227 2.02 1.47 23.05
C ILE A 227 2.00 0.73 24.40
N ALA A 228 1.10 -0.25 24.56
CA ALA A 228 1.02 -1.05 25.77
C ALA A 228 2.30 -1.87 26.01
N TYR A 229 2.84 -2.48 24.95
CA TYR A 229 4.11 -3.20 24.98
C TYR A 229 5.27 -2.27 25.40
N ARG A 230 5.42 -1.10 24.77
CA ARG A 230 6.45 -0.11 25.14
C ARG A 230 6.33 0.37 26.59
N SER A 231 5.10 0.41 27.13
CA SER A 231 4.85 0.73 28.55
C SER A 231 5.22 -0.42 29.51
N ARG A 232 5.77 -1.53 28.98
CA ARG A 232 6.12 -2.76 29.67
C ARG A 232 4.92 -3.37 30.39
N VAL A 233 3.81 -3.53 29.68
CA VAL A 233 2.55 -4.07 30.25
C VAL A 233 2.75 -5.41 30.98
N TRP A 234 3.70 -6.23 30.53
CA TRP A 234 4.07 -7.48 31.20
C TRP A 234 4.72 -7.29 32.58
N ARG A 235 5.17 -6.08 32.95
CA ARG A 235 5.65 -5.79 34.32
C ARG A 235 4.54 -5.31 35.25
N ARG A 236 3.36 -4.96 34.72
CA ARG A 236 2.22 -4.45 35.48
C ARG A 236 1.15 -5.52 35.73
N ARG A 237 1.55 -6.79 35.67
CA ARG A 237 0.64 -7.93 35.80
C ARG A 237 0.27 -8.19 37.26
N THR A 238 -0.97 -8.60 37.50
CA THR A 238 -1.49 -8.99 38.82
C THR A 238 -1.60 -10.51 38.89
N PHE A 239 -1.23 -11.09 40.02
CA PHE A 239 -1.35 -12.53 40.26
C PHE A 239 -2.83 -12.95 40.23
N GLN A 240 -3.16 -13.92 39.38
CA GLN A 240 -4.52 -14.41 39.22
C GLN A 240 -4.71 -15.73 39.99
N PRO A 241 -5.96 -16.07 40.39
CA PRO A 241 -6.28 -17.35 41.01
C PRO A 241 -5.89 -18.59 40.16
N SER A 242 -5.72 -18.41 38.84
CA SER A 242 -5.21 -19.44 37.94
C SER A 242 -3.73 -19.78 38.14
N GLY A 243 -3.02 -19.04 38.99
CA GLY A 243 -1.59 -19.23 39.27
C GLY A 243 -0.65 -18.45 38.35
N LEU A 244 -1.18 -17.70 37.38
CA LEU A 244 -0.40 -16.89 36.43
C LEU A 244 -0.54 -15.39 36.74
N PHE A 245 0.49 -14.62 36.39
CA PHE A 245 0.37 -13.17 36.34
C PHE A 245 -0.35 -12.76 35.05
N ALA A 246 -1.32 -11.84 35.16
CA ALA A 246 -2.05 -11.31 34.00
C ALA A 246 -2.20 -9.78 34.05
N SER A 247 -2.17 -9.13 32.89
CA SER A 247 -2.50 -7.72 32.70
C SER A 247 -3.45 -7.57 31.52
N ARG A 248 -4.46 -6.73 31.70
CA ARG A 248 -5.45 -6.41 30.67
C ARG A 248 -5.13 -5.06 30.03
N VAL A 249 -5.29 -4.98 28.71
CA VAL A 249 -5.18 -3.76 27.91
C VAL A 249 -6.49 -3.61 27.15
N ASP A 250 -7.28 -2.61 27.50
CA ASP A 250 -8.49 -2.30 26.75
C ASP A 250 -8.10 -1.62 25.43
N LEU A 251 -8.68 -2.10 24.34
CA LEU A 251 -8.37 -1.65 22.98
C LEU A 251 -9.58 -0.92 22.42
N GLN A 252 -9.33 0.27 21.86
CA GLN A 252 -10.31 1.01 21.10
C GLN A 252 -10.42 0.41 19.70
N GLY A 253 -11.64 0.20 19.22
CA GLY A 253 -11.89 -0.35 17.90
C GLY A 253 -13.39 -0.42 17.62
N PHE A 254 -13.74 -0.99 16.46
CA PHE A 254 -15.14 -1.16 16.07
C PHE A 254 -15.90 -2.13 16.98
N THR A 255 -15.22 -3.16 17.50
CA THR A 255 -15.81 -4.14 18.41
C THR A 255 -15.78 -3.64 19.86
N PRO A 256 -16.93 -3.33 20.50
CA PRO A 256 -16.96 -2.91 21.89
C PRO A 256 -16.44 -4.01 22.82
N GLY A 257 -15.68 -3.63 23.86
CA GLY A 257 -15.13 -4.58 24.82
C GLY A 257 -13.92 -5.39 24.31
N LEU A 258 -13.36 -5.01 23.16
CA LEU A 258 -12.10 -5.57 22.66
C LEU A 258 -10.98 -5.27 23.66
N HIS A 259 -10.24 -6.31 24.05
CA HIS A 259 -9.12 -6.18 24.96
C HIS A 259 -8.05 -7.24 24.70
N ALA A 260 -6.80 -6.92 25.01
CA ALA A 260 -5.71 -7.88 25.04
C ALA A 260 -5.40 -8.30 26.47
N LEU A 261 -5.19 -9.59 26.68
CA LEU A 261 -4.75 -10.17 27.94
C LEU A 261 -3.32 -10.67 27.79
N PHE A 262 -2.41 -10.09 28.56
CA PHE A 262 -1.00 -10.51 28.65
C PHE A 262 -0.82 -11.38 29.89
N THR A 263 -0.45 -12.66 29.69
CA THR A 263 -0.22 -13.64 30.75
C THR A 263 1.23 -14.13 30.75
N GLY A 264 1.74 -14.69 31.84
CA GLY A 264 3.08 -15.33 31.90
C GLY A 264 3.93 -14.87 33.08
N GLU A 265 5.19 -15.28 33.14
CA GLU A 265 6.10 -15.03 34.27
C GLU A 265 7.27 -14.12 33.88
N ASP A 266 7.72 -13.24 34.77
CA ASP A 266 8.89 -12.37 34.62
C ASP A 266 9.03 -11.68 33.24
N ASP A 267 9.99 -12.11 32.42
CA ASP A 267 10.28 -11.62 31.06
C ASP A 267 9.74 -12.54 29.96
N THR A 268 8.80 -13.43 30.29
CA THR A 268 8.04 -14.24 29.33
C THR A 268 6.57 -13.84 29.37
N TRP A 269 5.97 -13.67 28.19
CA TRP A 269 4.56 -13.32 28.08
C TRP A 269 3.90 -14.02 26.91
N GLU A 270 2.63 -14.38 27.09
CA GLU A 270 1.72 -14.73 26.01
C GLU A 270 0.60 -13.70 25.98
N ALA A 271 0.17 -13.31 24.78
CA ALA A 271 -0.92 -12.36 24.62
C ALA A 271 -2.08 -13.00 23.88
N TRP A 272 -3.28 -12.58 24.25
CA TRP A 272 -4.55 -13.10 23.73
C TRP A 272 -5.49 -11.94 23.47
N LEU A 273 -6.07 -11.87 22.28
CA LEU A 273 -7.12 -10.91 21.92
C LEU A 273 -8.48 -11.50 22.26
N ASN A 274 -9.28 -10.75 23.01
CA ASN A 274 -10.57 -11.14 23.53
C ASN A 274 -11.59 -10.01 23.34
N VAL A 275 -12.88 -10.34 23.45
CA VAL A 275 -14.00 -9.40 23.37
C VAL A 275 -14.93 -9.67 24.53
N ASP A 276 -15.30 -8.65 25.30
CA ASP A 276 -16.29 -8.79 26.37
C ASP A 276 -17.68 -9.04 25.77
N ALA A 277 -18.37 -10.06 26.26
CA ALA A 277 -19.72 -10.36 25.82
C ALA A 277 -20.70 -9.27 26.34
N SER A 278 -21.23 -8.46 25.43
CA SER A 278 -22.35 -7.57 25.74
C SER A 278 -23.64 -8.39 25.97
N GLY A 279 -23.89 -8.82 27.21
CA GLY A 279 -25.21 -9.23 27.68
C GLY A 279 -25.81 -10.54 27.16
N PHE A 280 -25.17 -11.27 26.25
CA PHE A 280 -25.54 -12.63 25.88
C PHE A 280 -24.36 -13.58 26.07
N SER A 281 -24.58 -14.61 26.89
CA SER A 281 -23.62 -15.65 27.22
C SER A 281 -23.27 -16.47 25.98
N SER A 282 -22.20 -16.10 25.28
CA SER A 282 -21.25 -17.11 24.86
C SER A 282 -20.24 -17.25 25.99
N VAL A 283 -20.32 -18.39 26.66
CA VAL A 283 -19.29 -18.92 27.54
C VAL A 283 -17.94 -18.86 26.81
N ILE A 284 -17.14 -17.84 27.08
CA ILE A 284 -15.67 -17.95 27.08
C ILE A 284 -15.27 -18.13 28.56
N SER A 285 -15.82 -19.17 29.20
CA SER A 285 -15.37 -19.60 30.53
C SER A 285 -14.00 -20.22 30.39
N LEU A 286 -13.02 -19.78 31.18
CA LEU A 286 -12.00 -20.62 31.84
C LEU A 286 -11.45 -21.86 31.08
N GLY A 287 -11.35 -21.77 29.76
CA GLY A 287 -11.30 -22.93 28.85
C GLY A 287 -11.28 -22.48 27.38
N GLY A 288 -10.23 -21.75 27.01
CA GLY A 288 -9.67 -21.62 25.66
C GLY A 288 -10.60 -21.23 24.50
N ASN A 289 -10.60 -19.95 24.10
CA ASN A 289 -10.56 -19.57 22.68
C ASN A 289 -10.33 -18.05 22.47
N GLY A 290 -9.49 -17.42 23.30
CA GLY A 290 -8.90 -16.13 22.93
C GLY A 290 -8.03 -16.29 21.69
N ILE A 291 -7.93 -15.24 20.86
CA ILE A 291 -7.11 -15.31 19.65
C ILE A 291 -5.67 -15.00 20.04
N LYS A 292 -4.76 -15.97 19.92
CA LYS A 292 -3.36 -15.78 20.30
C LYS A 292 -2.73 -14.65 19.49
N LEU A 293 -2.02 -13.76 20.18
CA LEU A 293 -1.30 -12.63 19.61
C LEU A 293 0.20 -12.88 19.66
N ARG A 294 0.91 -12.26 18.71
CA ARG A 294 2.37 -12.14 18.72
C ARG A 294 2.79 -10.79 18.14
N ARG A 295 3.98 -10.37 18.52
CA ARG A 295 4.70 -9.24 17.94
C ARG A 295 5.68 -9.75 16.88
N GLY A 296 5.71 -9.09 15.73
CA GLY A 296 6.50 -9.48 14.57
C GLY A 296 5.93 -10.68 13.79
N TYR A 297 6.27 -10.79 12.52
CA TYR A 297 5.79 -11.83 11.61
C TYR A 297 6.42 -13.20 11.92
N SER A 298 5.70 -14.29 11.63
CA SER A 298 6.29 -15.63 11.51
C SER A 298 5.60 -16.39 10.40
N PRO A 299 6.36 -17.20 9.64
CA PRO A 299 5.76 -18.14 8.71
C PRO A 299 4.86 -19.12 9.45
N SER A 300 3.89 -19.66 8.71
CA SER A 300 3.06 -20.76 9.17
C SER A 300 3.90 -22.04 9.19
N ASN A 301 3.76 -22.83 10.26
CA ASN A 301 4.35 -24.16 10.35
C ASN A 301 3.40 -25.24 9.81
N SER A 302 2.36 -24.86 9.07
CA SER A 302 1.45 -25.83 8.46
C SER A 302 2.18 -26.69 7.43
N PRO A 303 2.13 -28.03 7.53
CA PRO A 303 2.75 -28.91 6.55
C PRO A 303 2.04 -28.91 5.20
N LYS A 304 0.79 -28.42 5.15
CA LYS A 304 0.00 -28.29 3.93
C LYS A 304 -0.33 -26.81 3.70
N PRO A 305 0.16 -26.20 2.60
CA PRO A 305 -0.19 -24.83 2.27
C PRO A 305 -1.67 -24.78 1.86
N THR A 306 -2.38 -23.77 2.36
CA THR A 306 -3.74 -23.49 1.91
C THR A 306 -3.72 -22.84 0.52
N GLN A 307 -4.87 -22.74 -0.13
CA GLN A 307 -4.98 -22.05 -1.42
C GLN A 307 -4.49 -20.60 -1.35
N ASP A 308 -4.78 -19.88 -0.26
CA ASP A 308 -4.33 -18.50 -0.09
C ASP A 308 -2.82 -18.40 0.13
N ASP A 309 -2.21 -19.39 0.79
CA ASP A 309 -0.75 -19.43 0.96
C ASP A 309 -0.06 -19.65 -0.39
N LEU A 310 -0.61 -20.53 -1.24
CA LEU A 310 -0.11 -20.73 -2.60
C LEU A 310 -0.27 -19.47 -3.46
N ARG A 311 -1.34 -18.70 -3.26
CA ARG A 311 -1.52 -17.41 -3.96
C ARG A 311 -0.52 -16.38 -3.47
N GLN A 312 -0.28 -16.31 -2.16
CA GLN A 312 0.73 -15.43 -1.57
C GLN A 312 2.13 -15.78 -2.07
N GLN A 313 2.49 -17.07 -2.10
CA GLN A 313 3.77 -17.56 -2.63
C GLN A 313 3.93 -17.19 -4.10
N ARG A 314 2.90 -17.41 -4.93
CA ARG A 314 2.94 -17.02 -6.34
C ARG A 314 3.14 -15.52 -6.52
N GLU A 315 2.51 -14.70 -5.69
CA GLU A 315 2.65 -13.25 -5.76
C GLU A 315 4.08 -12.80 -5.42
N GLU A 316 4.70 -13.40 -4.39
CA GLU A 316 6.10 -13.13 -4.01
C GLU A 316 7.08 -13.67 -5.04
N GLU A 317 6.85 -14.87 -5.58
CA GLU A 317 7.68 -15.43 -6.66
C GLU A 317 7.63 -14.57 -7.93
N MET A 318 6.46 -14.00 -8.24
CA MET A 318 6.29 -13.07 -9.36
C MET A 318 7.07 -11.78 -9.13
N ASP A 319 7.02 -11.24 -7.91
CA ASP A 319 7.79 -10.06 -7.49
C ASP A 319 9.31 -10.30 -7.61
N ASP A 320 9.77 -11.42 -7.06
CA ASP A 320 11.16 -11.87 -7.15
C ASP A 320 11.61 -12.00 -8.60
N TYR A 321 10.80 -12.66 -9.44
CA TYR A 321 11.05 -12.79 -10.87
C TYR A 321 11.15 -11.43 -11.56
N CYS A 322 10.20 -10.52 -11.31
CA CYS A 322 10.17 -9.18 -11.89
C CYS A 322 11.39 -8.34 -11.48
N SER A 323 11.89 -8.53 -10.26
CA SER A 323 13.07 -7.85 -9.74
C SER A 323 14.37 -8.40 -10.35
N GLN A 324 14.46 -9.71 -10.61
CA GLN A 324 15.70 -10.35 -11.06
C GLN A 324 15.87 -10.31 -12.58
N VAL A 325 14.78 -10.51 -13.33
CA VAL A 325 14.84 -10.66 -14.79
C VAL A 325 14.68 -9.30 -15.46
N PRO A 326 15.64 -8.85 -16.27
CA PRO A 326 15.57 -7.54 -16.91
C PRO A 326 14.52 -7.51 -18.02
N VAL A 327 13.86 -6.36 -18.16
CA VAL A 327 13.00 -6.08 -19.32
C VAL A 327 13.90 -5.87 -20.54
N ARG A 328 13.75 -6.70 -21.57
CA ARG A 328 14.44 -6.48 -22.87
C ARG A 328 13.50 -6.14 -24.02
N HIS A 329 12.21 -6.38 -23.84
CA HIS A 329 11.19 -6.10 -24.84
C HIS A 329 10.08 -5.28 -24.20
N LEU A 330 9.71 -4.19 -24.85
CA LEU A 330 8.64 -3.31 -24.42
C LEU A 330 7.51 -3.38 -25.45
N VAL A 331 6.29 -3.67 -24.99
CA VAL A 331 5.11 -3.80 -25.86
C VAL A 331 4.03 -2.86 -25.35
N PHE A 332 3.81 -1.78 -26.10
CA PHE A 332 2.68 -0.89 -25.85
C PHE A 332 1.39 -1.50 -26.42
N MET A 333 0.45 -1.79 -25.56
CA MET A 333 -0.84 -2.36 -25.93
C MET A 333 -1.85 -1.24 -26.10
N VAL A 334 -2.26 -0.99 -27.34
CA VAL A 334 -3.21 0.05 -27.70
C VAL A 334 -4.56 -0.61 -27.99
N HIS A 335 -5.62 -0.15 -27.33
CA HIS A 335 -6.97 -0.64 -27.60
C HIS A 335 -7.53 0.00 -28.89
N GLY A 336 -8.43 -0.72 -29.55
CA GLY A 336 -9.26 -0.19 -30.64
C GLY A 336 -10.50 0.56 -30.12
N ILE A 337 -11.60 0.51 -30.86
CA ILE A 337 -12.85 1.14 -30.44
C ILE A 337 -13.42 0.41 -29.21
N GLY A 338 -14.07 1.16 -28.30
CA GLY A 338 -14.84 0.54 -27.22
C GLY A 338 -14.35 0.80 -25.81
N GLN A 339 -13.24 1.50 -25.56
CA GLN A 339 -12.66 1.67 -24.20
C GLN A 339 -13.63 2.27 -23.18
N ARG A 340 -14.63 3.04 -23.61
CA ARG A 340 -15.59 3.68 -22.69
C ARG A 340 -16.75 2.77 -22.29
N LEU A 341 -16.81 1.52 -22.76
CA LEU A 341 -17.79 0.57 -22.26
C LEU A 341 -17.38 0.15 -20.83
N GLU A 342 -18.35 0.09 -19.92
CA GLU A 342 -18.09 -0.27 -18.50
C GLU A 342 -17.40 -1.63 -18.32
N LYS A 343 -17.46 -2.51 -19.33
CA LYS A 343 -16.82 -3.84 -19.32
C LYS A 343 -15.47 -3.92 -20.04
N SER A 344 -15.01 -2.87 -20.71
CA SER A 344 -13.79 -2.88 -21.54
C SER A 344 -12.67 -2.08 -20.90
N ASN A 345 -12.01 -2.70 -19.94
CA ASN A 345 -10.83 -2.12 -19.32
C ASN A 345 -9.57 -2.69 -19.96
N LEU A 346 -8.90 -1.88 -20.78
CA LEU A 346 -7.62 -2.26 -21.38
C LEU A 346 -6.60 -2.74 -20.33
N VAL A 347 -6.59 -2.20 -19.11
CA VAL A 347 -5.65 -2.65 -18.06
C VAL A 347 -5.90 -4.11 -17.69
N ASP A 348 -7.17 -4.52 -17.61
CA ASP A 348 -7.56 -5.90 -17.31
C ASP A 348 -7.24 -6.83 -18.50
N ASP A 349 -7.46 -6.36 -19.73
CA ASP A 349 -7.09 -7.09 -20.95
C ASP A 349 -5.58 -7.32 -21.05
N VAL A 350 -4.77 -6.31 -20.73
CA VAL A 350 -3.30 -6.44 -20.62
C VAL A 350 -2.94 -7.40 -19.51
N GLY A 351 -3.65 -7.37 -18.37
CA GLY A 351 -3.50 -8.35 -17.29
C GLY A 351 -3.71 -9.79 -17.76
N ASN A 352 -4.79 -10.06 -18.48
CA ASN A 352 -5.07 -11.36 -19.07
C ASN A 352 -4.00 -11.77 -20.09
N PHE A 353 -3.55 -10.84 -20.94
CA PHE A 353 -2.50 -11.09 -21.92
C PHE A 353 -1.16 -11.47 -21.26
N ARG A 354 -0.81 -10.81 -20.15
CA ARG A 354 0.37 -11.16 -19.34
C ARG A 354 0.27 -12.59 -18.81
N LEU A 355 -0.88 -12.99 -18.27
CA LEU A 355 -1.11 -14.35 -17.77
C LEU A 355 -0.97 -15.41 -18.87
N ILE A 356 -1.60 -15.19 -20.02
CA ILE A 356 -1.50 -16.10 -21.18
C ILE A 356 -0.05 -16.21 -21.66
N THR A 357 0.63 -15.07 -21.82
CA THR A 357 2.03 -15.03 -22.25
C THR A 357 2.94 -15.77 -21.27
N SER A 358 2.74 -15.60 -19.96
CA SER A 358 3.48 -16.34 -18.93
C SER A 358 3.27 -17.85 -19.07
N SER A 359 2.00 -18.29 -19.20
CA SER A 359 1.68 -19.71 -19.36
C SER A 359 2.28 -20.32 -20.63
N LEU A 360 2.32 -19.57 -21.74
CA LEU A 360 2.97 -20.01 -22.97
C LEU A 360 4.49 -20.06 -22.82
N GLY A 361 5.07 -19.07 -22.15
CA GLY A 361 6.49 -19.03 -21.82
C GLY A 361 6.92 -20.25 -21.00
N GLU A 362 6.15 -20.61 -19.97
CA GLU A 362 6.41 -21.80 -19.15
C GLU A 362 6.39 -23.11 -19.95
N ARG A 363 5.54 -23.23 -20.96
CA ARG A 363 5.40 -24.45 -21.79
C ARG A 363 6.43 -24.55 -22.91
N HIS A 364 6.84 -23.42 -23.48
CA HIS A 364 7.59 -23.39 -24.74
C HIS A 364 9.01 -22.83 -24.62
N LEU A 365 9.33 -22.10 -23.54
CA LEU A 365 10.66 -21.52 -23.33
C LEU A 365 11.46 -22.31 -22.29
N THR A 366 12.75 -22.46 -22.55
CA THR A 366 13.70 -23.00 -21.56
C THR A 366 13.82 -22.09 -20.35
N LEU A 367 14.25 -22.64 -19.21
CA LEU A 367 14.50 -21.86 -17.99
C LEU A 367 15.50 -20.72 -18.26
N HIS A 368 16.58 -20.99 -18.99
CA HIS A 368 17.57 -19.99 -19.38
C HIS A 368 16.97 -18.83 -20.19
N GLN A 369 16.08 -19.13 -21.15
CA GLN A 369 15.41 -18.08 -21.94
C GLN A 369 14.51 -17.21 -21.06
N ARG A 370 13.80 -17.81 -20.09
CA ARG A 370 12.91 -17.08 -19.16
C ARG A 370 13.64 -16.25 -18.12
N SER A 371 14.86 -16.64 -17.73
CA SER A 371 15.67 -15.92 -16.75
C SER A 371 16.53 -14.81 -17.34
N THR A 372 16.79 -14.84 -18.66
CA THR A 372 17.67 -13.86 -19.33
C THR A 372 16.93 -12.58 -19.71
N GLN A 373 15.63 -12.67 -19.97
CA GLN A 373 14.82 -11.55 -20.47
C GLN A 373 13.35 -11.73 -20.17
N ARG A 374 12.65 -10.61 -19.96
CA ARG A 374 11.19 -10.56 -19.92
C ARG A 374 10.63 -9.47 -20.84
N VAL A 375 9.36 -9.63 -21.17
CA VAL A 375 8.57 -8.66 -21.94
C VAL A 375 7.72 -7.85 -20.96
N LEU A 376 7.76 -6.52 -21.09
CA LEU A 376 6.87 -5.62 -20.34
C LEU A 376 5.75 -5.14 -21.26
N PHE A 377 4.52 -5.51 -20.92
CA PHE A 377 3.31 -5.08 -21.62
C PHE A 377 2.73 -3.86 -20.92
N ILE A 378 2.55 -2.74 -21.61
CA ILE A 378 2.05 -1.49 -21.00
C ILE A 378 0.76 -1.04 -21.71
N PRO A 379 -0.35 -0.88 -20.98
CA PRO A 379 -1.59 -0.40 -21.57
C PRO A 379 -1.48 1.09 -21.93
N CYS A 380 -1.72 1.42 -23.20
CA CYS A 380 -1.82 2.80 -23.68
C CYS A 380 -3.29 3.23 -23.73
N GLN A 381 -3.72 4.00 -22.73
CA GLN A 381 -5.10 4.50 -22.59
C GLN A 381 -5.30 5.86 -23.26
N TRP A 382 -5.19 5.89 -24.59
CA TRP A 382 -5.20 7.13 -25.39
C TRP A 382 -6.56 7.86 -25.41
N ARG A 383 -7.67 7.16 -25.13
CA ARG A 383 -9.03 7.73 -25.25
C ARG A 383 -9.54 8.38 -23.96
N LYS A 384 -9.02 8.01 -22.78
CA LYS A 384 -9.47 8.54 -21.47
C LYS A 384 -9.36 10.08 -21.34
N GLY A 385 -8.33 10.69 -21.92
CA GLY A 385 -8.09 12.14 -21.87
C GLY A 385 -8.58 12.93 -23.08
N LEU A 386 -9.00 12.25 -24.16
CA LEU A 386 -9.36 12.88 -25.43
C LEU A 386 -10.83 13.31 -25.42
N LYS A 387 -11.08 14.63 -25.37
CA LYS A 387 -12.42 15.22 -25.54
C LYS A 387 -12.61 15.68 -26.98
N LEU A 388 -13.45 14.97 -27.73
CA LEU A 388 -13.78 15.37 -29.09
C LEU A 388 -14.94 16.38 -29.07
N SER A 389 -14.83 17.46 -29.85
CA SER A 389 -15.71 18.65 -29.75
C SER A 389 -17.22 18.36 -29.84
N GLY A 390 -17.61 17.27 -30.51
CA GLY A 390 -19.02 16.88 -30.62
C GLY A 390 -19.62 16.33 -29.32
N GLU A 391 -18.81 15.79 -28.40
CA GLU A 391 -19.30 15.10 -27.22
C GLU A 391 -20.01 16.03 -26.23
N ALA A 392 -19.43 17.19 -25.94
CA ALA A 392 -20.02 18.15 -24.99
C ALA A 392 -21.32 18.77 -25.52
N ALA A 393 -21.44 18.93 -26.84
CA ALA A 393 -22.68 19.41 -27.47
C ALA A 393 -23.78 18.35 -27.40
N VAL A 394 -23.45 17.09 -27.75
CA VAL A 394 -24.35 15.95 -27.64
C VAL A 394 -24.77 15.71 -26.19
N GLU A 395 -23.88 15.97 -25.23
CA GLU A 395 -24.16 15.83 -23.81
C GLU A 395 -25.29 16.76 -23.35
N LYS A 396 -25.22 18.03 -23.76
CA LYS A 396 -26.19 19.08 -23.38
C LYS A 396 -27.58 18.90 -23.98
N ILE A 397 -27.68 18.31 -25.18
CA ILE A 397 -28.96 18.21 -25.90
C ILE A 397 -29.73 16.93 -25.62
N THR A 398 -29.09 15.94 -25.00
CA THR A 398 -29.71 14.62 -24.88
C THR A 398 -30.43 14.49 -23.54
N LEU A 399 -31.66 13.98 -23.60
CA LEU A 399 -32.59 13.86 -22.47
C LEU A 399 -32.12 12.84 -21.41
N ASP A 400 -32.57 13.03 -20.17
CA ASP A 400 -32.22 12.18 -19.03
C ASP A 400 -32.66 10.71 -19.22
N GLY A 401 -33.85 10.49 -19.79
CA GLY A 401 -34.41 9.15 -20.00
C GLY A 401 -33.64 8.27 -20.99
N VAL A 402 -32.73 8.83 -21.78
CA VAL A 402 -31.92 8.09 -22.79
C VAL A 402 -30.41 8.17 -22.54
N LYS A 403 -29.98 8.63 -21.35
CA LYS A 403 -28.56 8.70 -20.96
C LYS A 403 -27.83 7.37 -21.11
N GLY A 404 -28.43 6.25 -20.68
CA GLY A 404 -27.82 4.91 -20.80
C GLY A 404 -27.57 4.48 -22.26
N LEU A 405 -28.55 4.64 -23.14
CA LEU A 405 -28.43 4.36 -24.57
C LEU A 405 -27.34 5.22 -25.23
N ARG A 406 -27.27 6.50 -24.84
CA ARG A 406 -26.25 7.44 -25.31
C ARG A 406 -24.84 7.06 -24.86
N VAL A 407 -24.65 6.68 -23.59
CA VAL A 407 -23.35 6.22 -23.09
C VAL A 407 -22.89 5.00 -23.88
N MET A 408 -23.80 4.05 -24.15
CA MET A 408 -23.50 2.87 -24.95
C MET A 408 -23.13 3.21 -26.41
N LEU A 409 -23.90 4.06 -27.09
CA LEU A 409 -23.60 4.52 -28.46
C LEU A 409 -22.32 5.35 -28.52
N GLY A 410 -22.10 6.23 -27.56
CA GLY A 410 -20.91 7.06 -27.42
C GLY A 410 -19.65 6.21 -27.21
N ALA A 411 -19.78 5.11 -26.46
CA ALA A 411 -18.68 4.19 -26.21
C ALA A 411 -18.38 3.23 -27.37
N THR A 412 -19.26 3.11 -28.37
CA THR A 412 -19.12 2.10 -29.46
C THR A 412 -19.18 2.69 -30.86
N ALA A 413 -20.31 3.28 -31.24
CA ALA A 413 -20.55 3.74 -32.61
C ALA A 413 -20.00 5.15 -32.87
N HIS A 414 -19.99 6.02 -31.85
CA HIS A 414 -19.55 7.40 -32.04
C HIS A 414 -18.05 7.51 -32.33
N ASP A 415 -17.25 6.65 -31.70
CA ASP A 415 -15.82 6.53 -32.01
C ASP A 415 -15.61 6.16 -33.48
N VAL A 416 -16.42 5.26 -34.08
CA VAL A 416 -16.36 4.94 -35.52
C VAL A 416 -16.57 6.20 -36.38
N LEU A 417 -17.58 7.02 -36.05
CA LEU A 417 -17.86 8.25 -36.79
C LEU A 417 -16.69 9.24 -36.70
N TYR A 418 -16.00 9.28 -35.57
CA TYR A 418 -14.78 10.07 -35.41
C TYR A 418 -13.61 9.53 -36.23
N TYR A 419 -13.42 8.22 -36.30
CA TYR A 419 -12.41 7.59 -37.18
C TYR A 419 -12.65 7.90 -38.66
N MET A 420 -13.91 7.99 -39.09
CA MET A 420 -14.27 8.29 -40.48
C MET A 420 -14.11 9.77 -40.84
N SER A 421 -13.94 10.66 -39.86
CA SER A 421 -13.74 12.09 -40.09
C SER A 421 -12.25 12.43 -40.14
N PRO A 422 -11.74 13.02 -41.23
CA PRO A 422 -10.32 13.38 -41.36
C PRO A 422 -9.77 14.26 -40.23
N ILE A 423 -10.60 15.20 -39.71
CA ILE A 423 -10.21 16.12 -38.64
C ILE A 423 -10.02 15.38 -37.32
N TYR A 424 -11.07 14.70 -36.84
CA TYR A 424 -11.01 13.92 -35.59
C TYR A 424 -10.06 12.72 -35.66
N CYS A 425 -9.85 12.13 -36.83
CA CYS A 425 -8.85 11.08 -37.02
C CYS A 425 -7.43 11.58 -36.70
N GLN A 426 -7.08 12.81 -37.12
CA GLN A 426 -5.79 13.41 -36.78
C GLN A 426 -5.66 13.66 -35.26
N ASP A 427 -6.72 14.13 -34.60
CA ASP A 427 -6.74 14.30 -33.14
C ASP A 427 -6.54 12.97 -32.40
N ILE A 428 -7.17 11.90 -32.88
CA ILE A 428 -7.00 10.54 -32.35
C ILE A 428 -5.56 10.07 -32.53
N ILE A 429 -4.99 10.21 -33.74
CA ILE A 429 -3.59 9.85 -34.02
C ILE A 429 -2.66 10.61 -33.09
N ASN A 430 -2.84 11.92 -32.96
CA ASN A 430 -2.03 12.76 -32.08
C ASN A 430 -2.14 12.30 -30.62
N SER A 431 -3.35 11.94 -30.15
CA SER A 431 -3.55 11.43 -28.79
C SER A 431 -2.84 10.09 -28.56
N VAL A 432 -2.93 9.15 -29.52
CA VAL A 432 -2.24 7.86 -29.45
C VAL A 432 -0.73 8.07 -29.43
N VAL A 433 -0.21 8.87 -30.37
CA VAL A 433 1.21 9.18 -30.50
C VAL A 433 1.72 9.85 -29.22
N HIS A 434 1.00 10.85 -28.71
CA HIS A 434 1.34 11.52 -27.45
C HIS A 434 1.31 10.55 -26.26
N GLY A 435 0.31 9.67 -26.17
CA GLY A 435 0.24 8.64 -25.14
C GLY A 435 1.44 7.68 -25.20
N LEU A 436 1.83 7.25 -26.39
CA LEU A 436 3.01 6.41 -26.60
C LEU A 436 4.31 7.13 -26.24
N PHE A 437 4.50 8.37 -26.69
CA PHE A 437 5.68 9.17 -26.37
C PHE A 437 5.78 9.45 -24.86
N ARG A 438 4.67 9.81 -24.21
CA ARG A 438 4.64 10.03 -22.75
C ARG A 438 5.10 8.79 -22.00
N LEU A 439 4.55 7.62 -22.36
CA LEU A 439 4.95 6.34 -21.76
C LEU A 439 6.43 6.04 -22.04
N LEU A 440 6.88 6.20 -23.27
CA LEU A 440 8.27 5.96 -23.66
C LEU A 440 9.24 6.87 -22.91
N THR A 441 8.97 8.17 -22.84
CA THR A 441 9.79 9.15 -22.12
C THR A 441 9.86 8.81 -20.64
N PHE A 442 8.72 8.47 -20.03
CA PHE A 442 8.66 8.10 -18.61
C PHE A 442 9.42 6.79 -18.30
N ILE A 443 9.36 5.81 -19.21
CA ILE A 443 10.13 4.57 -19.10
C ILE A 443 11.62 4.83 -19.27
N LEU A 444 11.99 5.69 -20.22
CA LEU A 444 13.39 6.08 -20.43
C LEU A 444 13.93 6.89 -19.24
N SER A 445 13.14 7.76 -18.61
CA SER A 445 13.58 8.48 -17.42
C SER A 445 13.81 7.56 -16.22
N ILE A 446 13.09 6.43 -16.12
CA ILE A 446 13.23 5.49 -15.00
C ILE A 446 14.24 4.37 -15.30
N LEU A 447 14.36 3.93 -16.56
CA LEU A 447 15.32 2.89 -16.97
C LEU A 447 16.68 3.43 -17.43
N VAL A 448 16.81 4.74 -17.73
CA VAL A 448 17.99 5.32 -18.42
C VAL A 448 18.58 6.57 -17.74
N LEU A 449 18.19 6.95 -16.51
CA LEU A 449 18.99 7.94 -15.76
C LEU A 449 20.26 7.28 -15.16
N PRO A 450 21.40 8.00 -15.12
CA PRO A 450 22.49 7.76 -16.06
C PRO A 450 23.60 6.83 -15.52
N TYR A 451 24.26 6.17 -16.45
CA TYR A 451 25.62 5.63 -16.29
C TYR A 451 26.65 6.75 -16.18
#